data_AF-A0A7T1HZ94-F1
#
_entry.id   AF-A0A7T1HZ94-F1
#
_cell.length_a   1.000
_cell.length_b   1.000
_cell.length_c   1.000
_cell.angle_alpha   90.00
_cell.angle_beta   90.00
_cell.angle_gamma   90.00
#
_symmetry.space_group_name_H-M   'P 1'
#
loop_
_entity.id
_entity.type
_entity.pdbx_description
1 polymer ?
#
loop_
_entity_poly.entity_id
_entity_poly.type
_entity_poly.pdbx_seq_one_letter_code
_entity_poly.pdbx_strand_id
1 'polypeptide(L)'
;MASIICRPSGWGEAETAAAAVTLELDREQPEAGRRQPPTIVIHYQSLIPAPDNSSGYVRPTVRLEFGAHSTGEPHGPMPVTCEAATHLAMLDFPAARPLVIDARRTFLEKAAAIHVACRRGRWGSGEGERYSRHWYDLDRLARAGIAEAAIRDRPLAVEVAQHKEDFWRATDADGQPISYAQVINGELQLVPTAASREALEADYRAMTDSGMLRGEIPRFLELLERIALLEQQCNAIARSVS
;
A
#
# COMPACT_ATOMS: atom_id res chain seq x y z
N MET A 1 -21.87 -15.58 11.92
CA MET A 1 -20.59 -16.30 11.89
C MET A 1 -20.28 -16.64 10.45
N ALA A 2 -19.27 -16.00 9.84
CA ALA A 2 -18.73 -16.46 8.57
C ALA A 2 -17.56 -17.39 8.89
N SER A 3 -17.69 -18.67 8.53
CA SER A 3 -16.63 -19.68 8.74
C SER A 3 -15.83 -19.80 7.45
N ILE A 4 -14.51 -19.57 7.51
CA ILE A 4 -13.61 -19.97 6.43
C ILE A 4 -13.34 -21.47 6.64
N ILE A 5 -13.94 -22.31 5.79
CA ILE A 5 -13.77 -23.76 5.86
C ILE A 5 -12.76 -24.16 4.78
N CYS A 6 -11.54 -24.53 5.16
CA CYS A 6 -10.65 -25.30 4.31
C CYS A 6 -11.03 -26.78 4.44
N ARG A 7 -11.25 -27.48 3.33
CA ARG A 7 -11.60 -28.91 3.33
C ARG A 7 -10.41 -29.73 2.84
N PRO A 8 -10.16 -30.94 3.37
CA PRO A 8 -9.22 -31.87 2.77
C PRO A 8 -9.70 -32.27 1.37
N SER A 9 -8.80 -32.29 0.39
CA SER A 9 -9.16 -32.68 -0.97
C SER A 9 -9.55 -34.17 -1.03
N GLY A 10 -10.71 -34.48 -1.65
CA GLY A 10 -11.14 -35.86 -1.94
C GLY A 10 -12.05 -36.57 -0.92
N TRP A 11 -12.59 -35.88 0.08
CA TRP A 11 -13.49 -36.48 1.08
C TRP A 11 -14.97 -36.18 0.80
N GLY A 12 -15.83 -37.21 0.80
CA GLY A 12 -17.29 -37.10 0.73
C GLY A 12 -17.90 -36.46 1.99
N GLU A 13 -19.23 -36.30 2.04
CA GLU A 13 -20.06 -35.60 3.06
C GLU A 13 -19.98 -36.18 4.50
N ALA A 14 -18.80 -36.57 4.98
CA ALA A 14 -18.58 -36.88 6.38
C ALA A 14 -18.36 -35.57 7.16
N GLU A 15 -19.17 -35.41 8.21
CA GLU A 15 -19.19 -34.30 9.15
C GLU A 15 -17.82 -34.11 9.81
N THR A 16 -16.97 -33.28 9.20
CA THR A 16 -15.72 -32.84 9.83
C THR A 16 -16.07 -31.91 10.98
N ALA A 17 -15.71 -32.28 12.20
CA ALA A 17 -15.43 -31.33 13.26
C ALA A 17 -14.27 -30.44 12.79
N ALA A 18 -14.58 -29.42 12.00
CA ALA A 18 -13.62 -28.37 11.69
C ALA A 18 -13.19 -27.81 13.05
N ALA A 19 -11.88 -27.85 13.34
CA ALA A 19 -11.35 -27.04 14.41
C ALA A 19 -11.79 -25.60 14.12
N ALA A 20 -12.78 -25.12 14.86
CA ALA A 20 -13.33 -23.80 14.64
C ALA A 20 -12.21 -22.81 14.94
N VAL A 21 -11.71 -22.13 13.90
CA VAL A 21 -10.81 -21.00 14.11
C VAL A 21 -11.67 -19.90 14.72
N THR A 22 -11.47 -19.63 16.01
CA THR A 22 -12.07 -18.47 16.66
C THR A 22 -11.42 -17.23 16.06
N LEU A 23 -12.23 -16.42 15.38
CA LEU A 23 -11.86 -15.08 14.95
C LEU A 23 -12.51 -14.09 15.91
N GLU A 24 -11.71 -13.24 16.54
CA GLU A 24 -12.23 -12.14 17.35
C GLU A 24 -12.37 -10.91 16.45
N LEU A 25 -13.52 -10.24 16.52
CA LEU A 25 -13.84 -9.06 15.72
C LEU A 25 -13.97 -7.86 16.64
N ASP A 26 -13.06 -6.93 16.49
CA ASP A 26 -13.07 -5.67 17.23
C ASP A 26 -13.33 -4.50 16.29
N ARG A 27 -14.12 -3.55 16.77
CA ARG A 27 -14.24 -2.24 16.12
C ARG A 27 -13.22 -1.31 16.74
N GLU A 28 -12.30 -0.79 15.94
CA GLU A 28 -11.32 0.20 16.40
C GLU A 28 -12.06 1.50 16.75
N GLN A 29 -11.88 1.99 17.97
CA GLN A 29 -12.45 3.28 18.38
C GLN A 29 -11.55 4.40 17.86
N PRO A 30 -12.10 5.42 17.17
CA PRO A 30 -11.30 6.51 16.64
C PRO A 30 -10.64 7.28 17.79
N GLU A 31 -9.35 7.56 17.67
CA GLU A 31 -8.64 8.41 18.61
C GLU A 31 -9.23 9.84 18.60
N ALA A 32 -9.43 10.41 19.79
CA ALA A 32 -9.97 11.76 19.93
C ALA A 32 -9.13 12.77 19.13
N GLY A 33 -9.76 13.51 18.22
CA GLY A 33 -9.11 14.54 17.40
C GLY A 33 -8.43 14.04 16.12
N ARG A 34 -8.43 12.73 15.82
CA ARG A 34 -7.99 12.20 14.52
C ARG A 34 -9.17 11.73 13.68
N ARG A 35 -9.23 12.18 12.43
CA ARG A 35 -10.13 11.59 11.42
C ARG A 35 -9.55 10.25 11.00
N GLN A 36 -10.13 9.17 11.51
CA GLN A 36 -9.79 7.80 11.13
C GLN A 36 -10.99 7.17 10.40
N PRO A 37 -10.76 6.38 9.34
CA PRO A 37 -11.84 5.61 8.74
C PRO A 37 -12.38 4.60 9.76
N PRO A 38 -13.69 4.30 9.73
CA PRO A 38 -14.21 3.15 10.44
C PRO A 38 -13.36 1.92 10.14
N THR A 39 -12.90 1.22 11.17
CA THR A 39 -11.98 0.10 11.04
C THR A 39 -12.50 -1.11 11.82
N ILE A 40 -12.49 -2.26 11.16
CA ILE A 40 -12.77 -3.56 11.77
C ILE A 40 -11.44 -4.32 11.83
N VAL A 41 -11.10 -4.86 12.99
CA VAL A 41 -9.91 -5.68 13.20
C VAL A 41 -10.36 -7.11 13.45
N ILE A 42 -9.88 -8.02 12.61
CA ILE A 42 -10.10 -9.46 12.77
C ILE A 42 -8.82 -10.05 13.33
N HIS A 43 -8.88 -10.61 14.53
CA HIS A 43 -7.76 -11.28 15.18
C HIS A 43 -7.80 -12.76 14.82
N TYR A 44 -6.64 -13.32 14.47
CA TYR A 44 -6.48 -14.75 14.22
C TYR A 44 -5.29 -15.30 15.00
N GLN A 45 -5.31 -16.59 15.30
CA GLN A 45 -4.18 -17.25 15.94
C GLN A 45 -3.11 -17.56 14.88
N SER A 46 -1.89 -17.02 15.05
CA SER A 46 -0.77 -17.41 14.20
C SER A 46 -0.32 -18.84 14.52
N LEU A 47 -0.15 -19.66 13.49
CA LEU A 47 0.43 -21.00 13.61
C LEU A 47 1.97 -20.99 13.60
N ILE A 48 2.57 -19.86 13.21
CA ILE A 48 4.02 -19.67 13.16
C ILE A 48 4.38 -18.61 14.21
N PRO A 49 5.30 -18.89 15.15
CA PRO A 49 5.82 -17.88 16.05
C PRO A 49 6.39 -16.71 15.24
N ALA A 50 6.17 -15.48 15.70
CA ALA A 50 6.79 -14.35 15.05
C ALA A 50 8.32 -14.52 15.11
N PRO A 51 9.08 -14.17 14.05
CA PRO A 51 10.54 -14.22 14.09
C PRO A 51 11.07 -13.48 15.33
N ASP A 52 12.12 -14.02 15.95
CA ASP A 52 12.87 -13.30 16.98
C ASP A 52 13.26 -11.93 16.41
N ASN A 53 12.94 -10.84 17.13
CA ASN A 53 13.09 -9.44 16.70
C ASN A 53 12.09 -8.91 15.65
N SER A 54 10.96 -9.57 15.37
CA SER A 54 9.90 -8.89 14.62
C SER A 54 9.42 -7.68 15.44
N SER A 55 9.58 -6.47 14.90
CA SER A 55 9.29 -5.19 15.57
C SER A 55 7.79 -4.94 15.83
N GLY A 56 6.95 -5.99 15.84
CA GLY A 56 5.49 -5.87 15.80
C GLY A 56 4.96 -5.31 14.48
N TYR A 57 5.80 -5.30 13.43
CA TYR A 57 5.44 -4.81 12.10
C TYR A 57 4.33 -5.66 11.46
N VAL A 58 4.44 -6.99 11.52
CA VAL A 58 3.40 -7.93 11.09
C VAL A 58 2.69 -8.46 12.34
N ARG A 59 1.39 -8.17 12.46
CA ARG A 59 0.55 -8.65 13.55
C ARG A 59 -0.39 -9.74 13.02
N PRO A 60 -0.82 -10.69 13.86
CA PRO A 60 -1.78 -11.71 13.47
C PRO A 60 -3.21 -11.15 13.45
N THR A 61 -3.39 -10.07 12.69
CA THR A 61 -4.66 -9.37 12.53
C THR A 61 -4.88 -9.01 11.06
N VAL A 62 -6.15 -8.95 10.66
CA VAL A 62 -6.59 -8.37 9.38
C VAL A 62 -7.36 -7.11 9.71
N ARG A 63 -6.86 -5.95 9.27
CA ARG A 63 -7.53 -4.65 9.44
C ARG A 63 -8.30 -4.32 8.16
N LEU A 64 -9.59 -4.06 8.30
CA LEU A 64 -10.49 -3.62 7.24
C LEU A 64 -10.86 -2.15 7.48
N GLU A 65 -10.33 -1.26 6.66
CA GLU A 65 -10.54 0.19 6.76
C GLU A 65 -11.56 0.65 5.71
N PHE A 66 -12.60 1.37 6.15
CA PHE A 66 -13.69 1.84 5.28
C PHE A 66 -13.56 3.35 5.02
N GLY A 67 -12.75 3.71 4.02
CA GLY A 67 -12.52 5.11 3.66
C GLY A 67 -13.71 5.75 2.95
N ALA A 68 -14.21 6.88 3.47
CA ALA A 68 -15.30 7.64 2.83
C ALA A 68 -14.83 8.55 1.67
N HIS A 69 -13.51 8.75 1.54
CA HIS A 69 -12.92 9.68 0.58
C HIS A 69 -12.23 8.98 -0.59
N SER A 70 -12.34 7.65 -0.76
CA SER A 70 -11.86 7.01 -1.98
C SER A 70 -13.00 6.93 -2.97
N THR A 71 -12.86 7.49 -4.18
CA THR A 71 -13.84 7.22 -5.25
C THR A 71 -13.78 5.76 -5.68
N GLY A 72 -12.63 5.10 -5.50
CA GLY A 72 -12.42 3.70 -5.86
C GLY A 72 -12.50 3.44 -7.36
N GLU A 73 -12.51 4.46 -8.22
CA GLU A 73 -12.69 4.34 -9.67
C GLU A 73 -11.44 4.83 -10.42
N PRO A 74 -11.09 4.29 -11.60
CA PRO A 74 -11.63 3.08 -12.16
C PRO A 74 -11.23 1.86 -11.31
N HIS A 75 -12.12 0.87 -11.26
CA HIS A 75 -11.87 -0.44 -10.66
C HIS A 75 -12.32 -1.55 -11.61
N GLY A 76 -11.81 -2.76 -11.35
CA GLY A 76 -12.21 -3.95 -12.07
C GLY A 76 -12.15 -5.20 -11.21
N PRO A 77 -12.87 -6.27 -11.58
CA PRO A 77 -12.82 -7.54 -10.86
C PRO A 77 -11.47 -8.24 -11.08
N MET A 78 -10.76 -8.58 -10.01
CA MET A 78 -9.47 -9.28 -10.05
C MET A 78 -9.59 -10.65 -9.38
N PRO A 79 -9.30 -11.77 -10.07
CA PRO A 79 -9.25 -13.07 -9.42
C PRO A 79 -8.06 -13.13 -8.45
N VAL A 80 -8.32 -13.65 -7.24
CA VAL A 80 -7.31 -13.87 -6.21
C VAL A 80 -7.42 -15.29 -5.70
N THR A 81 -6.27 -15.96 -5.61
CA THR A 81 -6.12 -17.31 -5.05
C THR A 81 -5.22 -17.25 -3.82
N CYS A 82 -5.42 -18.18 -2.88
CA CYS A 82 -4.51 -18.30 -1.75
C CYS A 82 -3.13 -18.76 -2.22
N GLU A 83 -2.07 -18.04 -1.85
CA GLU A 83 -0.70 -18.42 -2.18
C GLU A 83 -0.33 -19.79 -1.60
N ALA A 84 -0.82 -20.10 -0.39
CA ALA A 84 -0.59 -21.38 0.26
C ALA A 84 -1.18 -22.56 -0.53
N ALA A 85 -2.13 -22.34 -1.43
CA ALA A 85 -2.70 -23.40 -2.28
C ALA A 85 -1.63 -24.10 -3.13
N THR A 86 -0.57 -23.39 -3.52
CA THR A 86 0.55 -23.97 -4.27
C THR A 86 1.48 -24.84 -3.42
N HIS A 87 1.44 -24.66 -2.10
CA HIS A 87 2.31 -25.36 -1.15
C HIS A 87 1.59 -26.42 -0.33
N LEU A 88 0.26 -26.33 -0.22
CA LEU A 88 -0.59 -27.18 0.62
C LEU A 88 -1.65 -27.88 -0.23
N ALA A 89 -1.23 -28.73 -1.17
CA ALA A 89 -2.11 -29.46 -2.08
C ALA A 89 -3.13 -30.41 -1.40
N MET A 90 -2.93 -30.69 -0.11
CA MET A 90 -3.86 -31.48 0.70
C MET A 90 -5.09 -30.69 1.17
N LEU A 91 -5.14 -29.37 0.95
CA LEU A 91 -6.23 -28.49 1.35
C LEU A 91 -6.87 -27.81 0.15
N ASP A 92 -8.20 -27.72 0.17
CA ASP A 92 -8.98 -26.88 -0.75
C ASP A 92 -9.03 -25.46 -0.21
N PHE A 93 -8.55 -24.51 -1.01
CA PHE A 93 -8.56 -23.08 -0.69
C PHE A 93 -9.65 -22.34 -1.47
N PRO A 94 -10.33 -21.35 -0.85
CA PRO A 94 -11.28 -20.52 -1.56
C PRO A 94 -10.57 -19.62 -2.59
N ALA A 95 -11.26 -19.40 -3.71
CA ALA A 95 -10.93 -18.34 -4.65
C ALA A 95 -11.90 -17.16 -4.47
N ALA A 96 -11.41 -15.94 -4.71
CA ALA A 96 -12.22 -14.73 -4.65
C ALA A 96 -12.05 -13.91 -5.92
N ARG A 97 -13.02 -13.02 -6.19
CA ARG A 97 -12.96 -12.08 -7.31
C ARG A 97 -13.38 -10.67 -6.87
N PRO A 98 -12.63 -10.03 -5.96
CA PRO A 98 -12.95 -8.68 -5.49
C PRO A 98 -12.85 -7.65 -6.61
N LEU A 99 -13.53 -6.52 -6.43
CA LEU A 99 -13.26 -5.30 -7.20
C LEU A 99 -12.00 -4.65 -6.63
N VAL A 100 -11.04 -4.36 -7.49
CA VAL A 100 -9.77 -3.70 -7.12
C VAL A 100 -9.60 -2.43 -7.95
N ILE A 101 -9.02 -1.41 -7.32
CA ILE A 101 -8.68 -0.15 -8.00
C ILE A 101 -7.67 -0.43 -9.11
N ASP A 102 -7.81 0.26 -10.24
CA ASP A 102 -6.87 0.21 -11.35
C ASP A 102 -5.44 0.54 -10.87
N ALA A 103 -4.47 -0.26 -11.33
CA ALA A 103 -3.07 -0.11 -10.92
C ALA A 103 -2.50 1.26 -11.30
N ARG A 104 -2.97 1.87 -12.40
CA ARG A 104 -2.56 3.22 -12.83
C ARG A 104 -3.01 4.28 -11.84
N ARG A 105 -4.26 4.19 -11.35
CA ARG A 105 -4.74 5.08 -10.29
C ARG A 105 -3.94 4.88 -9.00
N THR A 106 -3.72 3.63 -8.62
CA THR A 106 -2.90 3.29 -7.45
C THR A 106 -1.50 3.90 -7.55
N PHE A 107 -0.87 3.83 -8.74
CA PHE A 107 0.43 4.45 -9.01
C PHE A 107 0.38 5.97 -8.81
N LEU A 108 -0.60 6.65 -9.42
CA LEU A 108 -0.76 8.11 -9.32
C LEU A 108 -1.00 8.57 -7.87
N GLU A 109 -1.85 7.85 -7.13
CA GLU A 109 -2.14 8.17 -5.73
C GLU A 109 -0.91 7.98 -4.83
N LYS A 110 -0.10 6.93 -5.08
CA LYS A 110 1.17 6.72 -4.36
C LYS A 110 2.21 7.77 -4.73
N ALA A 111 2.38 8.08 -6.01
CA ALA A 111 3.30 9.12 -6.48
C ALA A 111 2.94 10.49 -5.88
N ALA A 112 1.65 10.85 -5.84
CA ALA A 112 1.17 12.07 -5.20
C ALA A 112 1.44 12.12 -3.69
N ALA A 113 1.21 11.01 -2.97
CA ALA A 113 1.49 10.93 -1.54
C ALA A 113 2.99 11.08 -1.25
N ILE A 114 3.83 10.43 -2.04
CA ILE A 114 5.29 10.55 -1.95
C ILE A 114 5.75 11.97 -2.27
N HIS A 115 5.19 12.60 -3.30
CA HIS A 115 5.50 13.98 -3.65
C HIS A 115 5.23 14.94 -2.50
N VAL A 116 4.04 14.86 -1.89
CA VAL A 116 3.72 15.66 -0.71
C VAL A 116 4.69 15.40 0.43
N ALA A 117 5.05 14.14 0.69
CA ALA A 117 6.01 13.80 1.73
C ALA A 117 7.40 14.41 1.46
N CYS A 118 7.90 14.30 0.23
CA CYS A 118 9.16 14.89 -0.19
C CYS A 118 9.16 16.42 -0.06
N ARG A 119 8.08 17.07 -0.50
CA ARG A 119 7.91 18.54 -0.43
C ARG A 119 7.80 19.04 1.01
N ARG A 120 7.19 18.27 1.91
CA ARG A 120 7.05 18.62 3.34
C ARG A 120 8.35 18.60 4.10
N GLY A 121 9.32 17.78 3.71
CA GLY A 121 10.63 17.81 4.34
C GLY A 121 10.70 17.20 5.75
N ARG A 122 9.61 16.66 6.31
CA ARG A 122 9.54 16.12 7.68
C ARG A 122 8.97 14.70 7.72
N TRP A 123 9.72 13.79 8.35
CA TRP A 123 9.37 12.38 8.57
C TRP A 123 9.60 12.04 10.04
N GLY A 124 8.76 11.19 10.63
CA GLY A 124 9.00 10.69 12.00
C GLY A 124 8.52 11.59 13.15
N SER A 125 7.80 12.68 12.90
CA SER A 125 7.21 13.54 13.95
C SER A 125 5.83 13.05 14.45
N GLY A 126 5.55 11.75 14.40
CA GLY A 126 4.27 11.16 14.85
C GLY A 126 3.12 11.19 13.83
N GLU A 127 3.36 11.61 12.59
CA GLU A 127 2.34 11.69 11.50
C GLU A 127 2.21 10.43 10.64
N GLY A 128 2.63 9.27 11.15
CA GLY A 128 2.41 7.98 10.50
C GLY A 128 3.65 7.11 10.51
N GLU A 129 3.54 5.96 11.15
CA GLU A 129 4.52 4.88 11.06
C GLU A 129 4.46 4.25 9.65
N ARG A 130 5.54 3.61 9.18
CA ARG A 130 5.53 2.72 7.99
C ARG A 130 5.38 3.43 6.64
N TYR A 131 5.95 4.63 6.49
CA TYR A 131 5.85 5.43 5.27
C TYR A 131 6.71 4.89 4.10
N SER A 132 7.80 4.20 4.39
CA SER A 132 8.71 3.59 3.42
C SER A 132 8.04 2.57 2.48
N ARG A 133 6.92 1.96 2.92
CA ARG A 133 6.10 1.07 2.09
C ARG A 133 5.63 1.72 0.79
N HIS A 134 5.39 3.04 0.81
CA HIS A 134 4.94 3.77 -0.37
C HIS A 134 5.99 3.75 -1.49
N TRP A 135 7.28 3.90 -1.14
CA TRP A 135 8.38 3.84 -2.11
C TRP A 135 8.54 2.42 -2.68
N TYR A 136 8.48 1.41 -1.81
CA TYR A 136 8.57 0.02 -2.25
C TYR A 136 7.43 -0.35 -3.21
N ASP A 137 6.19 0.01 -2.85
CA ASP A 137 5.03 -0.25 -3.72
C ASP A 137 5.14 0.50 -5.06
N LEU A 138 5.65 1.73 -5.04
CA LEU A 138 5.85 2.51 -6.27
C LEU A 138 6.90 1.86 -7.20
N ASP A 139 8.02 1.38 -6.66
CA ASP A 139 9.01 0.59 -7.41
C ASP A 139 8.38 -0.67 -8.01
N ARG A 140 7.57 -1.40 -7.23
CA ARG A 140 6.89 -2.62 -7.72
C ARG A 140 5.91 -2.33 -8.85
N LEU A 141 5.11 -1.26 -8.75
CA LEU A 141 4.22 -0.84 -9.82
C LEU A 141 4.98 -0.41 -11.08
N ALA A 142 6.08 0.33 -10.91
CA ALA A 142 6.92 0.74 -12.03
C ALA A 142 7.54 -0.47 -12.75
N ARG A 143 8.10 -1.43 -12.00
CA ARG A 143 8.66 -2.67 -12.56
C ARG A 143 7.62 -3.57 -13.22
N ALA A 144 6.36 -3.46 -12.81
CA ALA A 144 5.23 -4.12 -13.46
C ALA A 144 4.78 -3.40 -14.76
N GLY A 145 5.46 -2.34 -15.19
CA GLY A 145 5.17 -1.60 -16.43
C GLY A 145 4.00 -0.61 -16.31
N ILE A 146 3.55 -0.30 -15.09
CA ILE A 146 2.37 0.55 -14.88
C ILE A 146 2.68 2.04 -15.01
N ALA A 147 3.91 2.46 -14.66
CA ALA A 147 4.26 3.88 -14.52
C ALA A 147 4.00 4.70 -15.80
N GLU A 148 4.49 4.26 -16.95
CA GLU A 148 4.30 5.00 -18.21
C GLU A 148 2.83 5.11 -18.59
N ALA A 149 2.08 3.99 -18.51
CA ALA A 149 0.65 3.99 -18.81
C ALA A 149 -0.13 4.93 -17.88
N ALA A 150 0.25 5.01 -16.61
CA ALA A 150 -0.37 5.90 -15.63
C ALA A 150 -0.08 7.39 -15.92
N ILE A 151 1.16 7.74 -16.26
CA ILE A 151 1.53 9.14 -16.55
C ILE A 151 0.96 9.62 -17.90
N ARG A 152 0.85 8.74 -18.90
CA ARG A 152 0.25 9.10 -20.21
C ARG A 152 -1.26 9.26 -20.16
N ASP A 153 -1.93 8.65 -19.19
CA ASP A 153 -3.38 8.79 -18.98
C ASP A 153 -3.70 10.13 -18.29
N ARG A 154 -3.60 11.22 -19.05
CA ARG A 154 -3.85 12.59 -18.52
C ARG A 154 -5.21 12.76 -17.86
N PRO A 155 -6.34 12.29 -18.43
CA PRO A 155 -7.63 12.40 -17.78
C PRO A 155 -7.64 11.79 -16.37
N LEU A 156 -7.06 10.59 -16.23
CA LEU A 156 -6.96 9.92 -14.93
C LEU A 156 -6.03 10.68 -13.97
N ALA A 157 -4.88 11.17 -14.45
CA ALA A 157 -3.96 11.95 -13.63
C ALA A 157 -4.58 13.25 -13.10
N VAL A 158 -5.33 13.97 -13.95
CA VAL A 158 -6.10 15.16 -13.57
C VAL A 158 -7.16 14.83 -12.54
N GLU A 159 -7.93 13.76 -12.74
CA GLU A 159 -8.94 13.32 -11.77
C GLU A 159 -8.32 13.03 -10.40
N VAL A 160 -7.21 12.28 -10.36
CA VAL A 160 -6.51 11.97 -9.10
C VAL A 160 -6.00 13.24 -8.42
N ALA A 161 -5.41 14.18 -9.17
CA ALA A 161 -4.92 15.43 -8.61
C ALA A 161 -6.05 16.31 -8.05
N GLN A 162 -7.16 16.44 -8.78
CA GLN A 162 -8.33 17.19 -8.33
C GLN A 162 -8.92 16.59 -7.05
N HIS A 163 -9.10 15.26 -7.04
CA HIS A 163 -9.59 14.55 -5.87
C HIS A 163 -8.68 14.73 -4.64
N LYS A 164 -7.36 14.74 -4.85
CA LYS A 164 -6.39 15.02 -3.79
C LYS A 164 -6.45 16.46 -3.29
N GLU A 165 -6.67 17.43 -4.17
CA GLU A 165 -6.86 18.84 -3.81
C GLU A 165 -8.10 19.04 -2.93
N ASP A 166 -9.19 18.34 -3.24
CA ASP A 166 -10.46 18.50 -2.53
C ASP A 166 -10.43 17.91 -1.11
N PHE A 167 -9.73 16.78 -0.92
CA PHE A 167 -9.80 16.01 0.33
C PHE A 167 -8.49 15.96 1.14
N TRP A 168 -7.34 16.25 0.52
CA TRP A 168 -6.01 16.13 1.14
C TRP A 168 -5.12 17.35 0.89
N ARG A 169 -5.64 18.55 1.12
CA ARG A 169 -4.82 19.78 1.07
C ARG A 169 -3.56 19.64 1.90
N ALA A 170 -2.42 19.94 1.29
CA ALA A 170 -1.12 19.82 1.92
C ALA A 170 -0.34 21.12 1.76
N THR A 171 0.49 21.42 2.76
CA THR A 171 1.47 22.50 2.68
C THR A 171 2.87 21.92 2.80
N ASP A 172 3.86 22.64 2.28
CA ASP A 172 5.27 22.35 2.48
C ASP A 172 5.76 22.78 3.88
N ALA A 173 7.08 22.72 4.08
CA ALA A 173 7.71 23.07 5.35
C ALA A 173 7.48 24.53 5.77
N ASP A 174 7.30 25.43 4.79
CA ASP A 174 7.14 26.88 4.95
C ASP A 174 5.66 27.30 4.96
N GLY A 175 4.74 26.32 4.94
CA GLY A 175 3.30 26.56 4.97
C GLY A 175 2.71 26.95 3.61
N GLN A 176 3.45 26.83 2.51
CA GLN A 176 2.94 27.09 1.17
C GLN A 176 2.14 25.88 0.67
N PRO A 177 0.98 26.07 0.00
CA PRO A 177 0.21 24.98 -0.57
C PRO A 177 1.03 24.16 -1.58
N ILE A 178 0.98 22.83 -1.47
CA ILE A 178 1.54 21.89 -2.44
C ILE A 178 0.43 21.56 -3.45
N SER A 179 0.66 21.84 -4.72
CA SER A 179 -0.32 21.53 -5.76
C SER A 179 -0.11 20.12 -6.30
N TYR A 180 -1.17 19.30 -6.27
CA TYR A 180 -1.13 17.99 -6.89
C TYR A 180 -1.01 18.03 -8.41
N ALA A 181 -1.29 19.17 -9.05
CA ALA A 181 -1.07 19.36 -10.48
C ALA A 181 0.41 19.27 -10.88
N GLN A 182 1.34 19.47 -9.93
CA GLN A 182 2.78 19.33 -10.16
C GLN A 182 3.16 17.90 -10.61
N VAL A 183 2.45 16.88 -10.11
CA VAL A 183 2.59 15.48 -10.54
C VAL A 183 2.31 15.32 -12.04
N ILE A 184 1.38 16.11 -12.58
CA ILE A 184 0.92 16.05 -13.97
C ILE A 184 1.82 16.87 -14.90
N ASN A 185 2.40 17.96 -14.40
CA ASN A 185 3.16 18.93 -15.19
C ASN A 185 4.66 18.61 -15.27
N GLY A 186 5.07 17.43 -14.80
CA GLY A 186 6.46 16.99 -14.83
C GLY A 186 7.33 17.65 -13.75
N GLU A 187 6.72 18.01 -12.62
CA GLU A 187 7.38 18.49 -11.40
C GLU A 187 7.25 17.46 -10.26
N LEU A 188 7.06 16.18 -10.61
CA LEU A 188 7.01 15.10 -9.64
C LEU A 188 8.34 15.04 -8.87
N GLN A 189 8.24 14.84 -7.56
CA GLN A 189 9.39 14.69 -6.66
C GLN A 189 9.18 13.42 -5.87
N LEU A 190 10.05 12.44 -6.03
CA LEU A 190 10.01 11.14 -5.38
C LEU A 190 11.22 10.89 -4.49
N VAL A 191 12.32 11.60 -4.74
CA VAL A 191 13.54 11.47 -3.94
C VAL A 191 13.48 12.43 -2.73
N PRO A 192 13.62 11.93 -1.49
CA PRO A 192 13.63 12.76 -0.29
C PRO A 192 14.91 13.59 -0.16
N THR A 193 14.86 14.66 0.63
CA THR A 193 16.03 15.48 0.99
C THR A 193 16.97 14.74 1.95
N ALA A 194 18.16 15.30 2.25
CA ALA A 194 19.14 14.63 3.10
C ALA A 194 18.63 14.33 4.52
N ALA A 195 18.02 15.32 5.20
CA ALA A 195 17.56 15.20 6.59
C ALA A 195 16.47 14.14 6.79
N SER A 196 15.80 13.75 5.71
CA SER A 196 14.63 12.90 5.74
C SER A 196 14.85 11.49 5.26
N ARG A 197 15.88 11.35 4.43
CA ARG A 197 16.38 10.08 3.97
C ARG A 197 16.74 9.16 5.13
N GLU A 198 17.35 9.67 6.20
CA GLU A 198 17.73 8.85 7.37
C GLU A 198 16.51 8.25 8.07
N ALA A 199 15.45 9.04 8.28
CA ALA A 199 14.20 8.57 8.87
C ALA A 199 13.51 7.53 7.96
N LEU A 200 13.52 7.77 6.64
CA LEU A 200 12.98 6.83 5.66
C LEU A 200 13.78 5.52 5.62
N GLU A 201 15.11 5.59 5.72
CA GLU A 201 16.01 4.43 5.76
C GLU A 201 15.78 3.58 7.00
N ALA A 202 15.64 4.21 8.17
CA ALA A 202 15.34 3.52 9.42
C ALA A 202 13.99 2.78 9.35
N ASP A 203 12.95 3.43 8.80
CA ASP A 203 11.64 2.80 8.58
C ASP A 203 11.70 1.68 7.53
N TYR A 204 12.46 1.85 6.45
CA TYR A 204 12.66 0.83 5.43
C TYR A 204 13.34 -0.41 6.01
N ARG A 205 14.40 -0.24 6.82
CA ARG A 205 15.07 -1.34 7.49
C ARG A 205 14.14 -2.07 8.45
N ALA A 206 13.33 -1.34 9.23
CA ALA A 206 12.34 -1.95 10.10
C ALA A 206 11.29 -2.77 9.31
N MET A 207 10.90 -2.29 8.13
CA MET A 207 10.02 -3.02 7.21
C MET A 207 10.70 -4.29 6.66
N THR A 208 11.94 -4.22 6.20
CA THR A 208 12.65 -5.40 5.65
C THR A 208 12.92 -6.45 6.71
N ASP A 209 13.37 -6.04 7.88
CA ASP A 209 13.73 -6.94 8.99
C ASP A 209 12.51 -7.66 9.56
N SER A 210 11.31 -7.12 9.34
CA SER A 210 10.06 -7.76 9.77
C SER A 210 9.69 -9.03 9.01
N GLY A 211 10.33 -9.31 7.87
CA GLY A 211 9.96 -10.41 6.98
C GLY A 211 8.64 -10.19 6.22
N MET A 212 8.07 -8.97 6.23
CA MET A 212 6.84 -8.65 5.51
C MET A 212 7.01 -8.76 3.99
N LEU A 213 8.17 -8.37 3.47
CA LEU A 213 8.46 -8.36 2.04
C LEU A 213 8.94 -9.74 1.58
N ARG A 214 8.58 -10.12 0.35
CA ARG A 214 8.98 -11.39 -0.27
C ARG A 214 9.74 -11.16 -1.58
N GLY A 215 10.54 -12.15 -1.96
CA GLY A 215 11.35 -12.14 -3.17
C GLY A 215 12.63 -11.33 -3.03
N GLU A 216 13.15 -10.86 -4.17
CA GLU A 216 14.33 -9.99 -4.20
C GLU A 216 13.95 -8.60 -3.67
N ILE A 217 14.47 -8.25 -2.49
CA ILE A 217 14.26 -6.97 -1.83
C ILE A 217 15.51 -6.10 -2.11
N PRO A 218 15.38 -4.96 -2.82
CA PRO A 218 16.53 -4.10 -3.08
C PRO A 218 17.05 -3.51 -1.77
N ARG A 219 18.35 -3.16 -1.72
CA ARG A 219 18.86 -2.33 -0.63
C ARG A 219 18.22 -0.95 -0.71
N PHE A 220 18.18 -0.23 0.42
CA PHE A 220 17.59 1.11 0.46
C PHE A 220 18.19 2.07 -0.58
N LEU A 221 19.52 2.03 -0.76
CA LEU A 221 20.21 2.83 -1.79
C LEU A 221 19.75 2.47 -3.20
N GLU A 222 19.67 1.18 -3.52
CA GLU A 222 19.23 0.69 -4.82
C GLU A 222 17.76 1.07 -5.10
N LEU A 223 16.90 1.01 -4.07
CA LEU A 223 15.52 1.49 -4.16
C LEU A 223 15.49 2.98 -4.51
N LEU A 224 16.27 3.82 -3.83
CA LEU A 224 16.31 5.26 -4.12
C LEU A 224 16.87 5.57 -5.50
N GLU A 225 17.87 4.83 -5.98
CA GLU A 225 18.40 4.98 -7.34
C GLU A 225 17.34 4.65 -8.40
N ARG A 226 16.58 3.56 -8.20
CA ARG A 226 15.45 3.20 -9.08
C ARG A 226 14.35 4.26 -9.06
N ILE A 227 14.04 4.80 -7.89
CA ILE A 227 13.03 5.84 -7.72
C ILE A 227 13.47 7.16 -8.36
N ALA A 228 14.76 7.51 -8.29
CA ALA A 228 15.31 8.68 -8.97
C ALA A 228 15.21 8.57 -10.49
N LEU A 229 15.50 7.39 -11.05
CA LEU A 229 15.30 7.14 -12.48
C LEU A 229 13.82 7.22 -12.87
N LEU A 230 12.94 6.63 -12.05
CA LEU A 230 11.49 6.69 -12.25
C LEU A 230 10.98 8.14 -12.26
N GLU A 231 11.43 8.97 -11.33
CA GLU A 231 11.08 10.40 -11.26
C GLU A 231 11.46 11.11 -12.58
N GLN A 232 12.68 10.91 -13.07
CA GLN A 232 13.14 11.50 -14.33
C GLN A 232 12.28 11.06 -15.52
N GLN A 233 11.96 9.76 -15.61
CA GLN A 233 11.13 9.20 -16.67
C GLN A 233 9.71 9.75 -16.63
N CYS A 234 9.05 9.71 -15.47
CA CYS A 234 7.70 10.25 -15.29
C CYS A 234 7.65 11.73 -15.68
N ASN A 235 8.62 12.52 -15.21
CA ASN A 235 8.67 13.95 -15.52
C ASN A 235 8.93 14.24 -17.00
N ALA A 236 9.77 13.45 -17.67
CA ALA A 236 9.98 13.58 -19.11
C ALA A 236 8.71 13.25 -19.92
N ILE A 237 8.03 12.16 -19.58
CA ILE A 237 6.78 11.75 -20.23
C ILE A 237 5.71 12.83 -20.02
N ALA A 238 5.50 13.26 -18.78
CA ALA A 238 4.54 14.29 -18.40
C ALA A 238 4.75 15.60 -19.18
N ARG A 239 5.99 16.07 -19.32
CA ARG A 239 6.31 17.24 -20.14
C ARG A 239 6.09 17.02 -21.64
N SER A 240 6.32 15.81 -22.15
CA SER A 240 6.15 15.50 -23.58
C SER A 240 4.69 15.43 -24.03
N VAL A 241 3.77 15.18 -23.09
CA VAL A 241 2.33 15.08 -23.36
C VAL A 241 1.56 16.31 -22.88
N SER A 242 2.26 17.33 -22.32
CA SER A 242 1.68 18.60 -21.84
C SER A 242 1.60 19.61 -22.97
#